data_AF-A0A6I5H191-F1
#
_entry.id   AF-A0A6I5H191-F1
#
_cell.length_a   1.000
_cell.length_b   1.000
_cell.length_c   1.000
_cell.angle_alpha   90.00
_cell.angle_beta   90.00
_cell.angle_gamma   90.00
#
_symmetry.space_group_name_H-M   'P 1'
#
loop_
_entity.id
_entity.type
_entity.pdbx_description
1 polymer ?
#
loop_
_entity_poly.entity_id
_entity_poly.type
_entity_poly.pdbx_seq_one_letter_code
_entity_poly.pdbx_strand_id
1 'polypeptide(L)'
;MVQFFVIHGIAESAWAEPYSWARNNISDLGNAHCALQPDPEPRYICSPEHGLMNVSFVALGVLLVVGAALTGGGLWRRGRAAAVARLLLAGAGVGFVSAGLAPADVNENQHVLGALFIMAAGNIGLVVAGFGLAEHVPTPLRWGTSLLGATAFAAFGLFLFRHYLGLGMGGMERVATLPLLLWALVVGVRGLVRRAGRAQKPMPAERLSRAG
;
A
#
# COMPACT_ATOMS: atom_id res chain seq x y z
N MET A 1 -3.96 6.44 -1.99
CA MET A 1 -4.71 5.18 -2.18
C MET A 1 -5.74 5.30 -3.29
N VAL A 2 -6.74 6.18 -3.18
CA VAL A 2 -7.79 6.30 -4.23
C VAL A 2 -7.22 6.52 -5.62
N GLN A 3 -6.26 7.46 -5.76
CA GLN A 3 -5.59 7.74 -7.04
C GLN A 3 -4.96 6.49 -7.68
N PHE A 4 -4.40 5.59 -6.86
CA PHE A 4 -3.77 4.36 -7.34
C PHE A 4 -4.78 3.42 -7.98
N PHE A 5 -5.92 3.18 -7.33
CA PHE A 5 -6.95 2.30 -7.87
C PHE A 5 -7.62 2.86 -9.13
N VAL A 6 -7.83 4.18 -9.18
CA VAL A 6 -8.36 4.84 -10.38
C VAL A 6 -7.38 4.70 -11.55
N ILE A 7 -6.09 5.02 -11.33
CA ILE A 7 -5.08 4.93 -12.38
C ILE A 7 -4.82 3.48 -12.79
N HIS A 8 -4.84 2.53 -11.85
CA HIS A 8 -4.76 1.11 -12.17
C HIS A 8 -5.88 0.68 -13.12
N GLY A 9 -7.12 1.09 -12.85
CA GLY A 9 -8.27 0.81 -13.72
C GLY A 9 -8.14 1.46 -15.11
N ILE A 10 -7.63 2.69 -15.18
CA ILE A 10 -7.35 3.36 -16.46
C ILE A 10 -6.27 2.59 -17.22
N ALA A 11 -5.13 2.31 -16.58
CA ALA A 11 -3.98 1.68 -17.21
C ALA A 11 -4.31 0.28 -17.72
N GLU A 12 -5.02 -0.55 -16.96
CA GLU A 12 -5.41 -1.89 -17.41
C GLU A 12 -6.43 -1.86 -18.55
N SER A 13 -7.33 -0.87 -18.55
CA SER A 13 -8.35 -0.73 -19.62
C SER A 13 -7.77 -0.29 -20.96
N ALA A 14 -6.57 0.29 -20.95
CA ALA A 14 -5.89 0.74 -22.15
C ALA A 14 -5.16 -0.38 -22.91
N TRP A 15 -5.04 -1.58 -22.32
CA TRP A 15 -4.34 -2.70 -22.96
C TRP A 15 -5.13 -3.22 -24.17
N ALA A 16 -4.44 -3.44 -25.28
CA ALA A 16 -5.05 -3.99 -26.50
C ALA A 16 -5.50 -5.44 -26.31
N GLU A 17 -4.64 -6.25 -25.70
CA GLU A 17 -4.99 -7.59 -25.20
C GLU A 17 -5.47 -7.46 -23.74
N PRO A 18 -6.65 -7.98 -23.39
CA PRO A 18 -7.22 -7.76 -22.06
C PRO A 18 -6.27 -8.14 -20.91
N TYR A 19 -6.01 -7.19 -20.02
CA TYR A 19 -5.20 -7.39 -18.84
C TYR A 19 -5.82 -8.43 -17.89
N SER A 20 -5.05 -9.44 -17.49
CA SER A 20 -5.51 -10.51 -16.60
C SER A 20 -5.02 -10.28 -15.17
N TRP A 21 -5.93 -10.08 -14.23
CA TRP A 21 -5.58 -9.95 -12.81
C TRP A 21 -4.89 -11.18 -12.21
N ALA A 22 -5.12 -12.37 -12.79
CA ALA A 22 -4.50 -13.61 -12.35
C ALA A 22 -3.09 -13.79 -12.94
N ARG A 23 -2.89 -13.43 -14.23
CA ARG A 23 -1.63 -13.70 -14.94
C ARG A 23 -0.67 -12.51 -14.97
N ASN A 24 -1.19 -11.29 -14.97
CA ASN A 24 -0.39 -10.09 -15.07
C ASN A 24 -0.14 -9.48 -13.70
N ASN A 25 1.12 -9.15 -13.44
CA ASN A 25 1.50 -8.42 -12.26
C ASN A 25 1.01 -6.97 -12.36
N ILE A 26 0.73 -6.33 -11.22
CA ILE A 26 0.53 -4.90 -11.07
C ILE A 26 1.74 -4.16 -11.67
N SER A 27 2.95 -4.67 -11.46
CA SER A 27 4.18 -4.10 -12.04
C SER A 27 4.20 -4.11 -13.57
N ASP A 28 3.51 -5.05 -14.23
CA ASP A 28 3.40 -5.08 -15.70
C ASP A 28 2.73 -3.81 -16.26
N LEU A 29 1.84 -3.17 -15.48
CA LEU A 29 1.21 -1.91 -15.85
C LEU A 29 2.22 -0.76 -15.93
N GLY A 30 3.39 -0.89 -15.29
CA GLY A 30 4.47 0.10 -15.31
C GLY A 30 5.52 -0.12 -16.38
N ASN A 31 5.49 -1.23 -17.13
CA ASN A 31 6.53 -1.54 -18.11
C ASN A 31 6.57 -0.54 -19.27
N ALA A 32 7.76 -0.03 -19.58
CA ALA A 32 7.96 1.03 -20.56
C ALA A 32 7.99 0.54 -22.01
N HIS A 33 8.32 -0.73 -22.24
CA HIS A 33 8.43 -1.31 -23.57
C HIS A 33 7.43 -2.45 -23.76
N CYS A 34 6.94 -2.57 -25.00
CA CYS A 34 6.11 -3.70 -25.40
C CYS A 34 7.00 -4.87 -25.80
N ALA A 35 7.01 -5.94 -25.00
CA ALA A 35 7.90 -7.08 -25.19
C ALA A 35 7.33 -8.38 -24.60
N LEU A 36 7.79 -9.51 -25.13
CA LEU A 36 7.61 -10.81 -24.51
C LEU A 36 8.53 -10.91 -23.29
N GLN A 37 7.97 -11.06 -22.10
CA GLN A 37 8.72 -11.38 -20.89
C GLN A 37 8.73 -12.90 -20.70
N PRO A 38 9.89 -13.58 -20.75
CA PRO A 38 9.97 -15.03 -20.63
C PRO A 38 9.84 -15.52 -19.18
N ASP A 39 10.20 -14.68 -18.21
CA ASP A 39 10.25 -15.01 -16.79
C ASP A 39 9.35 -14.09 -15.94
N PRO A 40 8.91 -14.52 -14.74
CA PRO A 40 8.98 -15.90 -14.24
C PRO A 40 7.95 -16.84 -14.91
N GLU A 41 6.99 -16.28 -15.64
CA GLU A 41 6.10 -16.99 -16.57
C GLU A 41 5.99 -16.20 -17.87
N PRO A 42 6.03 -16.87 -19.04
CA PRO A 42 5.96 -16.21 -20.34
C PRO A 42 4.66 -15.42 -20.54
N ARG A 43 4.78 -14.12 -20.80
CA ARG A 43 3.64 -13.26 -21.15
C ARG A 43 4.08 -12.06 -22.00
N TYR A 44 3.28 -11.69 -22.98
CA TYR A 44 3.47 -10.44 -23.72
C TYR A 44 2.92 -9.29 -22.89
N ILE A 45 3.74 -8.27 -22.68
CA ILE A 45 3.39 -7.08 -21.90
C ILE A 45 3.49 -5.87 -22.82
N CYS A 46 2.44 -5.07 -22.84
CA CYS A 46 2.42 -3.77 -23.51
C CYS A 46 1.45 -2.88 -22.75
N SER A 47 1.98 -1.91 -21.99
CA SER A 47 1.19 -1.01 -21.16
C SER A 47 1.21 0.41 -21.73
N PRO A 48 0.18 0.83 -22.49
CA PRO A 48 0.19 2.15 -23.14
C PRO A 48 0.26 3.31 -22.14
N GLU A 49 -0.37 3.14 -20.98
CA GLU A 49 -0.44 4.15 -19.92
C GLU A 49 0.62 3.95 -18.83
N HIS A 50 1.75 3.30 -19.16
CA HIS A 50 2.81 2.99 -18.20
C HIS A 50 3.35 4.25 -17.48
N GLY A 51 3.46 5.38 -18.18
CA GLY A 51 3.89 6.64 -17.59
C GLY A 51 2.94 7.10 -16.47
N LEU A 52 1.63 7.03 -16.72
CA LEU A 52 0.61 7.38 -15.73
C LEU A 52 0.66 6.43 -14.53
N MET A 53 0.82 5.13 -14.78
CA MET A 53 0.93 4.13 -13.72
C MET A 53 2.18 4.34 -12.85
N ASN A 54 3.33 4.63 -13.47
CA ASN A 54 4.58 4.87 -12.76
C ASN A 54 4.53 6.15 -11.90
N VAL A 55 3.96 7.23 -12.44
CA VAL A 55 3.67 8.44 -11.65
C VAL A 55 2.75 8.13 -10.48
N SER A 56 1.74 7.28 -10.68
CA SER A 56 0.85 6.81 -9.62
C SER A 56 1.59 6.02 -8.53
N PHE A 57 2.52 5.13 -8.88
CA PHE A 57 3.38 4.45 -7.90
C PHE A 57 4.21 5.46 -7.09
N VAL A 58 4.83 6.44 -7.74
CA VAL A 58 5.61 7.48 -7.05
C VAL A 58 4.73 8.30 -6.11
N ALA A 59 3.59 8.79 -6.59
CA ALA A 59 2.65 9.54 -5.77
C ALA A 59 2.12 8.72 -4.59
N LEU A 60 1.80 7.45 -4.82
CA LEU A 60 1.41 6.51 -3.77
C LEU A 60 2.49 6.38 -2.70
N GLY A 61 3.74 6.19 -3.10
CA GLY A 61 4.87 6.04 -2.20
C GLY A 61 5.13 7.30 -1.36
N VAL A 62 5.12 8.48 -1.99
CA VAL A 62 5.24 9.77 -1.30
C VAL A 62 4.11 9.94 -0.27
N LEU A 63 2.86 9.67 -0.65
CA LEU A 63 1.72 9.77 0.25
C LEU A 63 1.82 8.81 1.45
N LEU A 64 2.37 7.61 1.27
CA LEU A 64 2.64 6.67 2.37
C LEU A 64 3.69 7.21 3.34
N VAL A 65 4.81 7.73 2.83
CA VAL A 65 5.88 8.32 3.66
C VAL A 65 5.34 9.51 4.45
N VAL A 66 4.65 10.44 3.78
CA VAL A 66 4.03 11.60 4.41
C VAL A 66 2.99 11.17 5.45
N GLY A 67 2.14 10.19 5.12
CA GLY A 67 1.16 9.63 6.06
C GLY A 67 1.80 9.01 7.30
N ALA A 68 2.87 8.24 7.14
CA ALA A 68 3.63 7.66 8.24
C ALA A 68 4.26 8.74 9.14
N ALA A 69 4.75 9.84 8.56
CA ALA A 69 5.28 10.98 9.31
C ALA A 69 4.19 11.73 10.09
N LEU A 70 3.07 12.07 9.45
CA LEU A 70 2.02 12.93 10.01
C LEU A 70 1.13 12.24 11.06
N THR A 71 1.11 10.91 11.12
CA THR A 71 0.20 10.16 12.01
C THR A 71 0.74 9.94 13.43
N GLY A 72 1.99 10.31 13.71
CA GLY A 72 2.73 9.97 14.94
C GLY A 72 2.07 10.32 16.27
N GLY A 73 1.37 11.45 16.37
CA GLY A 73 0.76 11.93 17.62
C GLY A 73 -0.70 11.53 17.84
N GLY A 74 -1.33 10.89 16.86
CA GLY A 74 -2.77 10.63 16.88
C GLY A 74 -3.16 9.17 16.64
N LEU A 75 -2.45 8.46 15.78
CA LEU A 75 -2.81 7.08 15.41
C LEU A 75 -2.04 6.03 16.24
N TRP A 76 -0.86 6.39 16.70
CA TRP A 76 0.12 5.46 17.26
C TRP A 76 0.25 5.62 18.77
N ARG A 77 0.56 4.52 19.46
CA ARG A 77 1.03 4.53 20.85
C ARG A 77 2.43 5.13 20.91
N ARG A 78 2.86 5.52 22.11
CA ARG A 78 4.28 5.72 22.39
C ARG A 78 4.96 4.35 22.53
N GLY A 79 6.17 4.21 21.99
CA GLY A 79 7.00 3.02 22.18
C GLY A 79 7.61 2.46 20.89
N ARG A 80 8.43 1.43 21.05
CA ARG A 80 9.25 0.84 19.97
C ARG A 80 8.41 0.23 18.86
N ALA A 81 7.34 -0.48 19.18
CA ALA A 81 6.47 -1.11 18.17
C ALA A 81 5.86 -0.07 17.21
N ALA A 82 5.36 1.05 17.74
CA ALA A 82 4.85 2.15 16.93
C ALA A 82 5.92 2.79 16.04
N ALA A 83 7.14 3.01 16.57
CA ALA A 83 8.24 3.56 15.79
C ALA A 83 8.66 2.61 14.66
N VAL A 84 8.84 1.33 14.96
CA VAL A 84 9.22 0.30 13.97
C VAL A 84 8.16 0.15 12.89
N ALA A 85 6.88 0.05 13.26
CA ALA A 85 5.79 -0.03 12.29
C ALA A 85 5.82 1.17 11.32
N ARG A 86 5.94 2.39 11.85
CA ARG A 86 5.99 3.61 11.02
C ARG A 86 7.21 3.64 10.10
N LEU A 87 8.38 3.25 10.58
CA LEU A 87 9.60 3.19 9.77
C LEU A 87 9.47 2.18 8.64
N LEU A 88 8.94 0.98 8.93
CA LEU A 88 8.72 -0.06 7.93
C LEU A 88 7.67 0.34 6.89
N LEU A 89 6.56 0.96 7.32
CA LEU A 89 5.53 1.49 6.42
C LEU A 89 6.07 2.64 5.55
N ALA A 90 6.91 3.50 6.11
CA ALA A 90 7.61 4.54 5.33
C ALA A 90 8.59 3.89 4.33
N GLY A 91 9.29 2.82 4.73
CA GLY A 91 10.13 2.01 3.84
C GLY A 91 9.33 1.46 2.66
N ALA A 92 8.14 0.92 2.88
CA ALA A 92 7.26 0.50 1.79
C ALA A 92 6.88 1.66 0.86
N GLY A 93 6.66 2.85 1.40
CA GLY A 93 6.46 4.07 0.61
C GLY A 93 7.67 4.38 -0.29
N VAL A 94 8.90 4.29 0.25
CA VAL A 94 10.14 4.41 -0.54
C VAL A 94 10.21 3.31 -1.62
N GLY A 95 9.78 2.09 -1.30
CA GLY A 95 9.69 0.99 -2.25
C GLY A 95 8.79 1.30 -3.44
N PHE A 96 7.61 1.88 -3.20
CA PHE A 96 6.71 2.34 -4.28
C PHE A 96 7.32 3.45 -5.13
N VAL A 97 8.03 4.41 -4.53
CA VAL A 97 8.77 5.43 -5.29
C VAL A 97 9.84 4.77 -6.16
N SER A 98 10.61 3.84 -5.59
CA SER A 98 11.63 3.10 -6.33
C SER A 98 11.05 2.34 -7.52
N ALA A 99 9.97 1.58 -7.31
CA ALA A 99 9.33 0.80 -8.36
C ALA A 99 8.72 1.66 -9.48
N GLY A 100 8.20 2.85 -9.16
CA GLY A 100 7.70 3.79 -10.16
C GLY A 100 8.80 4.51 -10.94
N LEU A 101 9.95 4.78 -10.32
CA LEU A 101 11.10 5.39 -11.00
C LEU A 101 11.94 4.37 -11.80
N ALA A 102 11.87 3.10 -11.41
CA ALA A 102 12.55 1.99 -12.08
C ALA A 102 11.53 0.92 -12.49
N PRO A 103 10.89 1.07 -13.66
CA PRO A 103 10.07 0.02 -14.27
C PRO A 103 10.83 -1.31 -14.37
N ALA A 104 10.12 -2.43 -14.23
CA ALA A 104 10.73 -3.75 -14.15
C ALA A 104 11.52 -4.12 -15.42
N ASP A 105 11.05 -3.69 -16.59
CA ASP A 105 11.69 -3.92 -17.88
C ASP A 105 12.88 -2.98 -18.18
N VAL A 106 13.06 -1.91 -17.38
CA VAL A 106 14.12 -0.92 -17.57
C VAL A 106 15.27 -1.13 -16.57
N ASN A 107 14.94 -1.36 -15.29
CA ASN A 107 15.93 -1.63 -14.24
C ASN A 107 15.34 -2.60 -13.21
N GLU A 108 15.40 -3.88 -13.55
CA GLU A 108 14.86 -4.98 -12.75
C GLU A 108 15.43 -5.00 -11.33
N ASN A 109 16.75 -4.82 -11.15
CA ASN A 109 17.39 -4.87 -9.82
C ASN A 109 16.80 -3.82 -8.86
N GLN A 110 16.65 -2.58 -9.35
CA GLN A 110 16.08 -1.49 -8.55
C GLN A 110 14.57 -1.69 -8.33
N HIS A 111 13.86 -2.25 -9.30
CA HIS A 111 12.46 -2.61 -9.19
C HIS A 111 12.24 -3.68 -8.12
N VAL A 112 13.02 -4.77 -8.16
CA VAL A 112 12.98 -5.88 -7.20
C VAL A 112 13.32 -5.38 -5.80
N LEU A 113 14.33 -4.52 -5.65
CA LEU A 113 14.62 -3.88 -4.36
C LEU A 113 13.41 -3.07 -3.85
N GLY A 114 12.75 -2.31 -4.73
CA GLY A 114 11.50 -1.62 -4.41
C GLY A 114 10.40 -2.58 -3.96
N ALA A 115 10.20 -3.68 -4.69
CA ALA A 115 9.22 -4.72 -4.36
C ALA A 115 9.50 -5.38 -3.00
N LEU A 116 10.77 -5.63 -2.64
CA LEU A 116 11.16 -6.12 -1.31
C LEU A 116 10.76 -5.13 -0.20
N PHE A 117 10.94 -3.83 -0.42
CA PHE A 117 10.52 -2.81 0.54
C PHE A 117 8.99 -2.78 0.68
N ILE A 118 8.26 -2.90 -0.44
CA ILE A 118 6.79 -2.92 -0.44
C ILE A 118 6.26 -4.17 0.29
N MET A 119 6.68 -5.35 -0.15
CA MET A 119 6.06 -6.63 0.24
C MET A 119 6.71 -7.27 1.48
N ALA A 120 8.01 -7.08 1.72
CA ALA A 120 8.63 -7.55 2.95
C ALA A 120 8.50 -6.51 4.05
N ALA A 121 9.16 -5.36 3.91
CA ALA A 121 9.18 -4.34 4.96
C ALA A 121 7.76 -3.80 5.25
N GLY A 122 6.97 -3.50 4.22
CA GLY A 122 5.60 -3.01 4.39
C GLY A 122 4.68 -3.98 5.14
N ASN A 123 4.70 -5.27 4.78
CA ASN A 123 3.85 -6.26 5.44
C ASN A 123 4.32 -6.61 6.85
N ILE A 124 5.63 -6.67 7.10
CA ILE A 124 6.16 -6.75 8.48
C ILE A 124 5.74 -5.51 9.27
N GLY A 125 5.84 -4.32 8.67
CA GLY A 125 5.36 -3.07 9.26
C GLY A 125 3.89 -3.14 9.63
N LEU A 126 3.07 -3.75 8.77
CA LEU A 126 1.64 -3.96 9.01
C LEU A 126 1.38 -4.96 10.15
N VAL A 127 2.15 -6.05 10.25
CA VAL A 127 2.10 -6.97 11.41
C VAL A 127 2.37 -6.22 12.71
N VAL A 128 3.47 -5.45 12.75
CA VAL A 128 3.88 -4.68 13.93
C VAL A 128 2.88 -3.55 14.24
N ALA A 129 2.19 -3.02 13.22
CA ALA A 129 1.25 -1.92 13.38
C ALA A 129 0.09 -2.26 14.33
N GLY A 130 -0.43 -3.48 14.33
CA GLY A 130 -1.50 -3.88 15.28
C GLY A 130 -1.11 -3.70 16.76
N PHE A 131 0.17 -3.89 17.08
CA PHE A 131 0.74 -3.64 18.40
C PHE A 131 1.06 -2.17 18.64
N GLY A 132 1.41 -1.43 17.59
CA GLY A 132 1.77 -0.01 17.62
C GLY A 132 0.57 0.97 17.63
N LEU A 133 -0.62 0.54 17.20
CA LEU A 133 -1.83 1.38 17.12
C LEU A 133 -2.34 1.80 18.50
N ALA A 134 -2.78 3.05 18.62
CA ALA A 134 -3.25 3.68 19.85
C ALA A 134 -4.43 2.95 20.51
N GLU A 135 -4.58 3.07 21.83
CA GLU A 135 -5.59 2.33 22.61
C GLU A 135 -7.04 2.65 22.23
N HIS A 136 -7.29 3.87 21.74
CA HIS A 136 -8.61 4.27 21.25
C HIS A 136 -8.96 3.64 19.89
N VAL A 137 -8.02 2.91 19.26
CA VAL A 137 -8.25 2.14 18.04
C VAL A 137 -8.84 0.80 18.48
N PRO A 138 -10.04 0.42 18.00
CA PRO A 138 -10.73 -0.79 18.43
C PRO A 138 -9.83 -2.03 18.33
N THR A 139 -9.89 -2.87 19.35
CA THR A 139 -9.14 -4.14 19.42
C THR A 139 -9.30 -5.00 18.16
N PRO A 140 -10.52 -5.18 17.58
CA PRO A 140 -10.67 -5.93 16.32
C PRO A 140 -9.89 -5.34 15.15
N LEU A 141 -9.80 -4.01 15.04
CA LEU A 141 -9.04 -3.35 13.98
C LEU A 141 -7.53 -3.55 14.17
N ARG A 142 -7.05 -3.57 15.42
CA ARG A 142 -5.65 -3.84 15.75
C ARG A 142 -5.26 -5.28 15.40
N TRP A 143 -6.06 -6.26 15.80
CA TRP A 143 -5.85 -7.66 15.42
C TRP A 143 -5.97 -7.87 13.92
N GLY A 144 -7.02 -7.31 13.30
CA GLY A 144 -7.21 -7.37 11.85
C GLY A 144 -6.04 -6.78 11.08
N THR A 145 -5.43 -5.68 11.57
CA THR A 145 -4.20 -5.12 11.00
C THR A 145 -3.06 -6.13 11.02
N SER A 146 -2.79 -6.78 12.16
CA SER A 146 -1.71 -7.76 12.25
C SER A 146 -1.97 -9.02 11.43
N LEU A 147 -3.20 -9.53 11.43
CA LEU A 147 -3.59 -10.69 10.62
C LEU A 147 -3.45 -10.39 9.13
N LEU A 148 -3.91 -9.22 8.69
CA LEU A 148 -3.80 -8.77 7.31
C LEU A 148 -2.33 -8.67 6.86
N GLY A 149 -1.46 -8.13 7.72
CA GLY A 149 -0.01 -8.10 7.47
C GLY A 149 0.61 -9.50 7.42
N ALA A 150 0.22 -10.41 8.31
CA ALA A 150 0.73 -11.78 8.33
C ALA A 150 0.31 -12.56 7.08
N THR A 151 -0.95 -12.42 6.65
CA THR A 151 -1.44 -13.02 5.41
C THR A 151 -0.69 -12.48 4.19
N ALA A 152 -0.50 -11.16 4.10
CA ALA A 152 0.22 -10.54 3.00
C ALA A 152 1.71 -10.94 2.96
N PHE A 153 2.35 -11.04 4.13
CA PHE A 153 3.74 -11.49 4.23
C PHE A 153 3.90 -12.97 3.87
N ALA A 154 2.95 -13.83 4.28
CA ALA A 154 2.93 -15.23 3.85
C ALA A 154 2.73 -15.35 2.33
N ALA A 155 1.82 -14.55 1.76
CA ALA A 155 1.61 -14.48 0.31
C ALA A 155 2.86 -14.00 -0.43
N PHE A 156 3.59 -13.03 0.12
CA PHE A 156 4.90 -12.63 -0.41
C PHE A 156 5.92 -13.77 -0.40
N GLY A 157 6.00 -14.55 0.69
CA GLY A 157 6.84 -15.75 0.74
C GLY A 157 6.47 -16.75 -0.35
N LEU A 158 5.18 -17.05 -0.50
CA LEU A 158 4.67 -17.93 -1.56
C LEU A 158 4.97 -17.40 -2.96
N PHE A 159 4.85 -16.09 -3.17
CA PHE A 159 5.18 -15.41 -4.42
C PHE A 159 6.65 -15.60 -4.80
N LEU A 160 7.58 -15.42 -3.86
CA LEU A 160 9.02 -15.65 -4.09
C LEU A 160 9.33 -17.08 -4.54
N PHE A 161 8.63 -18.07 -3.97
CA PHE A 161 8.78 -19.48 -4.32
C PHE A 161 7.87 -19.93 -5.47
N ARG A 162 7.21 -19.00 -6.17
CA ARG A 162 6.32 -19.27 -7.32
C ARG A 162 5.16 -20.23 -7.00
N HIS A 163 4.65 -20.18 -5.77
CA HIS A 163 3.52 -20.97 -5.31
C HIS A 163 2.24 -20.14 -5.26
N TYR A 164 1.50 -20.06 -6.36
CA TYR A 164 0.39 -19.10 -6.49
C TYR A 164 -0.97 -19.58 -5.98
N LEU A 165 -1.10 -20.83 -5.53
CA LEU A 165 -2.34 -21.40 -4.98
C LEU A 165 -3.59 -21.24 -5.88
N GLY A 166 -3.40 -21.30 -7.20
CA GLY A 166 -4.47 -21.11 -8.18
C GLY A 166 -4.89 -19.66 -8.42
N LEU A 167 -4.28 -18.69 -7.74
CA LEU A 167 -4.52 -17.25 -7.97
C LEU A 167 -3.78 -16.73 -9.21
N GLY A 168 -2.78 -17.49 -9.68
CA GLY A 168 -1.81 -17.04 -10.69
C GLY A 168 -0.81 -16.03 -10.11
N MET A 169 0.25 -15.76 -10.87
CA MET A 169 1.33 -14.85 -10.46
C MET A 169 0.81 -13.47 -10.06
N GLY A 170 0.01 -12.84 -10.92
CA GLY A 170 -0.57 -11.52 -10.68
C GLY A 170 -1.58 -11.50 -9.53
N GLY A 171 -2.29 -12.60 -9.32
CA GLY A 171 -3.21 -12.74 -8.18
C GLY A 171 -2.45 -12.81 -6.86
N MET A 172 -1.37 -13.60 -6.81
CA MET A 172 -0.54 -13.73 -5.61
C MET A 172 0.19 -12.42 -5.29
N GLU A 173 0.70 -11.70 -6.28
CA GLU A 173 1.31 -10.37 -6.10
C GLU A 173 0.32 -9.38 -5.46
N ARG A 174 -0.95 -9.41 -5.87
CA ARG A 174 -2.03 -8.60 -5.29
C ARG A 174 -2.29 -8.96 -3.84
N VAL A 175 -2.31 -10.24 -3.49
CA VAL A 175 -2.44 -10.66 -2.08
C VAL A 175 -1.22 -10.20 -1.26
N ALA A 176 -0.03 -10.18 -1.85
CA ALA A 176 1.17 -9.66 -1.20
C ALA A 176 1.20 -8.12 -1.07
N THR A 177 0.41 -7.38 -1.86
CA THR A 177 0.54 -5.91 -1.99
C THR A 177 -0.69 -5.13 -1.53
N LEU A 178 -1.88 -5.50 -2.01
CA LEU A 178 -3.13 -4.76 -1.77
C LEU A 178 -3.53 -4.67 -0.29
N PRO A 179 -3.29 -5.67 0.58
CA PRO A 179 -3.54 -5.56 2.01
C PRO A 179 -3.01 -4.28 2.66
N LEU A 180 -1.77 -3.88 2.34
CA LEU A 180 -1.16 -2.65 2.84
C LEU A 180 -1.91 -1.41 2.35
N LEU A 181 -2.28 -1.36 1.07
CA LEU A 181 -2.95 -0.22 0.44
C LEU A 181 -4.37 -0.05 0.98
N LEU A 182 -5.10 -1.15 1.10
CA LEU A 182 -6.45 -1.17 1.67
C LEU A 182 -6.44 -0.77 3.14
N TRP A 183 -5.47 -1.27 3.92
CA TRP A 183 -5.30 -0.84 5.30
C TRP A 183 -5.03 0.66 5.41
N ALA A 184 -4.10 1.19 4.61
CA ALA A 184 -3.76 2.61 4.61
C ALA A 184 -4.98 3.48 4.22
N LEU A 185 -5.81 3.00 3.29
CA LEU A 185 -7.05 3.67 2.91
C LEU A 185 -8.04 3.71 4.08
N VAL A 186 -8.31 2.56 4.72
CA VAL A 186 -9.24 2.45 5.86
C VAL A 186 -8.79 3.34 7.03
N VAL A 187 -7.50 3.30 7.38
CA VAL A 187 -6.93 4.13 8.44
C VAL A 187 -7.00 5.62 8.08
N GLY A 188 -6.72 5.98 6.83
CA GLY A 188 -6.83 7.36 6.33
C GLY A 188 -8.26 7.89 6.44
N VAL A 189 -9.24 7.15 5.94
CA VAL A 189 -10.67 7.50 6.01
C VAL A 189 -11.13 7.64 7.47
N ARG A 190 -10.77 6.68 8.32
CA ARG A 190 -11.06 6.75 9.76
C ARG A 190 -10.48 8.00 10.41
N GLY A 191 -9.27 8.39 10.02
CA GLY A 191 -8.62 9.62 10.47
C GLY A 191 -9.39 10.89 10.08
N LEU A 192 -9.85 10.96 8.83
CA LEU A 192 -10.64 12.08 8.32
C LEU A 192 -11.99 12.20 9.02
N VAL A 193 -12.74 11.10 9.15
CA VAL A 193 -14.04 11.07 9.84
C VAL A 193 -13.93 11.55 11.29
N ARG A 194 -12.88 11.12 12.01
CA ARG A 194 -12.66 11.55 13.39
C ARG A 194 -12.24 13.01 13.53
N ARG A 195 -11.50 13.55 12.56
CA ARG A 195 -11.19 14.99 12.53
C ARG A 195 -12.44 15.82 12.30
N ALA A 196 -13.31 15.42 11.36
CA ALA A 196 -14.58 16.08 11.12
C ALA A 196 -15.49 16.07 12.37
N GLY A 197 -15.64 14.92 13.02
CA GLY A 197 -16.45 14.81 14.25
C GLY A 197 -15.90 15.61 15.45
N ARG A 198 -14.58 15.87 15.51
CA ARG A 198 -13.99 16.77 16.51
C ARG A 198 -14.25 18.24 16.20
N ALA A 199 -14.20 18.63 14.92
CA ALA A 199 -14.47 20.00 14.49
C ALA A 199 -15.95 20.41 14.67
N GLN A 200 -16.87 19.45 14.63
CA GLN A 200 -18.31 19.69 14.77
C GLN A 200 -18.82 19.73 16.21
N LYS A 201 -18.00 19.43 17.22
CA LYS A 201 -18.46 19.41 18.63
C LYS A 201 -18.65 20.86 19.12
N PRO A 202 -19.88 21.33 19.41
CA PRO A 202 -20.10 22.69 19.88
C PRO A 202 -19.37 22.91 21.22
N MET A 203 -18.81 24.11 21.42
CA MET A 203 -18.29 24.49 22.74
C MET A 203 -19.43 24.44 23.77
N PRO A 204 -19.27 23.76 24.92
CA PRO A 204 -20.27 23.79 25.98
C PRO A 204 -20.55 25.24 26.41
N ALA A 205 -21.83 25.61 26.46
CA ALA A 205 -22.35 26.93 26.84
C ALA A 205 -22.05 27.34 28.30
N GLU A 206 -21.28 26.54 29.03
CA GLU A 206 -20.94 26.75 30.44
C GLU A 206 -19.98 27.93 30.68
N ARG A 207 -19.39 28.50 29.60
CA ARG A 207 -18.50 29.66 29.68
C ARG A 207 -19.19 31.01 29.48
N LEU A 208 -20.51 31.04 29.29
CA LEU A 208 -21.32 32.27 29.18
C LEU A 208 -22.04 32.65 30.48
N SER A 209 -22.12 31.76 31.47
CA SER A 209 -22.81 32.03 32.76
C SER A 209 -21.91 32.52 33.89
N ARG A 210 -20.58 32.66 33.67
CA ARG A 210 -19.63 33.17 34.67
C ARG A 210 -19.23 34.64 34.47
N ALA A 211 -19.95 35.36 33.60
CA ALA A 211 -19.73 36.78 33.33
C ALA A 211 -20.99 37.64 33.52
N GLY A 212 -22.01 37.11 34.22
CA GLY A 212 -23.24 37.82 34.60
C GLY A 212 -23.30 38.04 36.09
#